data_AF-A0A812E3I8-F1
#
_entry.id   AF-A0A812E3I8-F1
#
_cell.length_a   1.000
_cell.length_b   1.000
_cell.length_c   1.000
_cell.angle_alpha   90.00
_cell.angle_beta   90.00
_cell.angle_gamma   90.00
#
_symmetry.space_group_name_H-M   'P 1'
#
loop_
_entity.id
_entity.type
_entity.pdbx_description
1 polymer ?
#
loop_
_entity_poly.entity_id
_entity_poly.type
_entity_poly.pdbx_seq_one_letter_code
_entity_poly.pdbx_strand_id
1 'polypeptide(L)'
;MISLGLLDKNWSHGLNEKEAEVKLNQMLSNGQDSKFSQAEPFADEEMNQEVRDMISLGILDKNWARGLNEKEAEVKLNQVLSNGQDSKFSQAEPFANEEMNQEVRDMVSLGLLDKNWSHGLNEKEAEVKFNQILNSQNSATPTPKYVENEKQKRLFQDEINQVKRLHGNEFDLQIKELYHATKAPRNLICSRGLDQRLSTFWVVWPRNLFLNDDVRKCEQYLYNVKGSAIYKCSVILGDIKEYPDGKADPQLKQEPEKENGDYYDSVKGNMDGFNEYVIYDNRRCLINYRIVLEGTEDEDSDKEDEIAKEEKKEEFMETWKRHMNYLVDSCKHDDEEDAEVEKEIRNIEKIRLEIRMRREMKTEKPLSKLSYDLLREERKKWKSSILNAENKSEMPSNKKSDEKKLPSNQKLEAEEFNLDNSREEITRYPQVADDPELANDMQSNHDSVLSRFIEITHCDDMELAKCIVENQHFHLDNAVNEYRAFMS
;
A
#
# COMPACT_ATOMS: atom_id res chain seq x y z
N MET A 1 17.99 22.72 37.74
CA MET A 1 17.93 22.84 36.26
C MET A 1 18.51 21.62 35.55
N ILE A 2 19.75 21.19 35.84
CA ILE A 2 20.28 19.91 35.30
C ILE A 2 19.48 18.70 35.82
N SER A 3 19.07 18.73 37.10
CA SER A 3 18.16 17.74 37.68
C SER A 3 16.72 17.80 37.12
N LEU A 4 16.36 18.90 36.46
CA LEU A 4 15.06 19.12 35.83
C LEU A 4 15.13 19.01 34.30
N GLY A 5 16.28 18.56 33.74
CA GLY A 5 16.45 18.35 32.30
C GLY A 5 16.54 19.61 31.42
N LEU A 6 16.56 20.81 32.00
CA LEU A 6 16.49 22.08 31.25
C LEU A 6 17.86 22.60 30.76
N LEU A 7 18.96 21.93 31.11
CA LEU A 7 20.33 22.25 30.67
C LEU A 7 21.12 20.97 30.42
N ASP A 8 21.86 20.90 29.31
CA ASP A 8 22.77 19.81 28.99
C ASP A 8 23.90 19.73 30.04
N LYS A 9 24.23 18.52 30.50
CA LYS A 9 25.29 18.25 31.48
C LYS A 9 26.65 18.77 31.02
N ASN A 10 26.89 18.85 29.71
CA ASN A 10 28.14 19.34 29.13
C ASN A 10 28.40 20.85 29.33
N TRP A 11 27.40 21.61 29.78
CA TRP A 11 27.52 23.06 30.00
C TRP A 11 27.93 23.45 31.42
N SER A 12 28.05 22.48 32.32
CA SER A 12 28.21 22.72 33.76
C SER A 12 29.66 22.83 34.24
N HIS A 13 30.65 22.67 33.37
CA HIS A 13 32.04 22.87 33.75
C HIS A 13 32.46 24.34 33.55
N GLY A 14 32.51 25.09 34.66
CA GLY A 14 33.30 26.32 34.77
C GLY A 14 32.54 27.63 34.97
N LEU A 15 31.21 27.62 35.04
CA LEU A 15 30.43 28.83 35.37
C LEU A 15 30.09 28.87 36.85
N ASN A 16 30.31 30.02 37.49
CA ASN A 16 29.79 30.25 38.83
C ASN A 16 28.31 30.68 38.77
N GLU A 17 27.62 30.60 39.92
CA GLU A 17 26.17 30.81 40.03
C GLU A 17 25.71 32.16 39.46
N LYS A 18 26.51 33.23 39.66
CA LYS A 18 26.21 34.57 39.12
C LYS A 18 26.36 34.64 37.59
N GLU A 19 27.32 33.93 37.02
CA GLU A 19 27.52 33.91 35.56
C GLU A 19 26.41 33.13 34.85
N ALA A 20 25.91 32.06 35.48
CA ALA A 20 24.76 31.30 35.00
C ALA A 20 23.48 32.15 35.03
N GLU A 21 23.27 32.93 36.09
CA GLU A 21 22.11 33.81 36.25
C GLU A 21 22.09 34.96 35.23
N VAL A 22 23.25 35.60 34.98
CA VAL A 22 23.37 36.66 33.97
C VAL A 22 23.11 36.14 32.55
N LYS A 23 23.63 34.96 32.21
CA LYS A 23 23.38 34.33 30.89
C LYS A 23 21.93 33.93 30.71
N LEU A 24 21.28 33.40 31.76
CA LEU A 24 19.86 33.06 31.73
C LEU A 24 18.99 34.31 31.47
N ASN A 25 19.30 35.42 32.15
CA ASN A 25 18.58 36.68 31.96
C ASN A 25 18.80 37.27 30.56
N GLN A 26 19.99 37.10 29.96
CA GLN A 26 20.25 37.47 28.55
C GLN A 26 19.48 36.61 27.55
N MET A 27 19.25 35.32 27.83
CA MET A 27 18.46 34.44 26.96
C MET A 27 16.97 34.77 27.06
N LEU A 28 16.48 35.09 28.26
CA LEU A 28 15.09 35.52 28.48
C LEU A 28 14.79 36.88 27.86
N SER A 29 15.76 37.81 27.81
CA SER A 29 15.58 39.12 27.18
C SER A 29 15.61 39.08 25.65
N ASN A 30 16.23 38.06 25.05
CA ASN A 30 16.43 37.97 23.61
C ASN A 30 15.44 37.03 22.89
N GLY A 31 14.51 36.42 23.64
CA GLY A 31 13.54 35.43 23.13
C GLY A 31 12.11 35.94 23.06
N GLN A 32 11.83 37.00 22.30
CA GLN A 32 10.51 37.17 21.69
C GLN A 32 10.60 36.56 20.28
N ASP A 33 10.34 35.26 20.19
CA ASP A 33 9.48 34.66 19.15
C ASP A 33 9.53 33.13 19.21
N SER A 34 8.34 32.56 19.43
CA SER A 34 7.93 31.17 19.15
C SER A 34 8.59 30.02 19.94
N LYS A 35 7.71 29.17 20.48
CA LYS A 35 7.94 27.80 20.99
C LYS A 35 8.51 27.67 22.42
N PHE A 36 7.65 27.88 23.41
CA PHE A 36 7.69 27.14 24.68
C PHE A 36 6.25 26.87 25.14
N SER A 37 5.72 25.72 24.76
CA SER A 37 4.46 25.18 25.29
C SER A 37 4.72 23.80 25.86
N GLN A 38 5.48 23.75 26.95
CA GLN A 38 5.47 22.63 27.90
C GLN A 38 5.63 23.22 29.29
N ALA A 39 4.52 23.75 29.83
CA ALA A 39 4.34 23.85 31.27
C ALA A 39 3.61 22.58 31.69
N GLU A 40 4.23 21.79 32.57
CA GLU A 40 3.54 20.71 33.27
C GLU A 40 2.37 21.31 34.08
N PRO A 41 1.20 20.65 34.12
CA PRO A 41 0.08 21.15 34.89
C PRO A 41 0.39 21.08 36.39
N PHE A 42 0.22 22.22 37.07
CA PHE A 42 0.11 22.28 38.51
C PHE A 42 -1.05 21.40 38.98
N ALA A 43 -0.88 20.82 40.16
CA ALA A 43 -1.73 19.80 40.76
C ALA A 43 -3.23 20.13 40.71
N ASP A 44 -4.02 19.10 40.43
CA ASP A 44 -5.49 19.01 40.46
C ASP A 44 -6.15 19.42 41.79
N GLU A 45 -5.47 20.09 42.74
CA GLU A 45 -6.03 20.30 44.08
C GLU A 45 -6.91 21.55 44.22
N GLU A 46 -6.79 22.58 43.38
CA GLU A 46 -7.51 23.86 43.55
C GLU A 46 -8.72 24.09 42.60
N MET A 47 -9.04 23.16 41.68
CA MET A 47 -10.21 23.34 40.81
C MET A 47 -11.51 23.14 41.59
N ASN A 48 -12.44 24.12 41.58
CA ASN A 48 -13.75 24.02 42.22
C ASN A 48 -14.47 22.73 41.75
N GLN A 49 -15.00 21.96 42.70
CA GLN A 49 -15.64 20.65 42.45
C GLN A 49 -16.75 20.74 41.39
N GLU A 50 -17.51 21.84 41.38
CA GLU A 50 -18.61 22.06 40.44
C GLU A 50 -18.11 22.20 38.99
N VAL A 51 -16.94 22.81 38.78
CA VAL A 51 -16.27 22.89 37.48
C VAL A 51 -15.70 21.53 37.07
N ARG A 52 -15.18 20.73 38.02
CA ARG A 52 -14.72 19.35 37.74
C ARG A 52 -15.87 18.49 37.28
N ASP A 53 -16.99 18.57 37.99
CA ASP A 53 -18.20 17.82 37.70
C ASP A 53 -18.71 18.21 36.30
N MET A 54 -18.76 19.50 35.97
CA MET A 54 -19.13 19.98 34.64
C MET A 54 -18.19 19.54 33.51
N ILE A 55 -16.87 19.49 33.73
CA ILE A 55 -15.91 18.94 32.76
C ILE A 55 -16.10 17.43 32.61
N SER A 56 -16.30 16.71 33.73
CA SER A 56 -16.54 15.26 33.71
C SER A 56 -17.86 14.87 33.01
N LEU A 57 -18.86 15.75 33.08
CA LEU A 57 -20.14 15.63 32.40
C LEU A 57 -20.09 16.13 30.94
N GLY A 58 -18.92 16.56 30.46
CA GLY A 58 -18.72 17.07 29.09
C GLY A 58 -19.42 18.40 28.80
N ILE A 59 -19.86 19.13 29.83
CA ILE A 59 -20.53 20.44 29.71
C ILE A 59 -19.51 21.53 29.40
N LEU A 60 -18.29 21.41 29.92
CA LEU A 60 -17.17 22.30 29.62
C LEU A 60 -16.00 21.51 29.01
N ASP A 61 -15.39 22.07 27.96
CA ASP A 61 -14.16 21.54 27.40
C ASP A 61 -13.03 21.59 28.44
N LYS A 62 -12.20 20.54 28.50
CA LYS A 62 -11.09 20.45 29.49
C LYS A 62 -10.06 21.60 29.33
N ASN A 63 -9.99 22.23 28.17
CA ASN A 63 -9.15 23.40 27.91
C ASN A 63 -9.84 24.73 28.27
N TRP A 64 -11.14 24.75 28.55
CA TRP A 64 -11.89 25.96 28.88
C TRP A 64 -11.39 26.63 30.18
N ALA A 65 -11.04 25.81 31.18
CA ALA A 65 -10.53 26.28 32.47
C ALA A 65 -9.01 26.48 32.51
N ARG A 66 -8.30 26.20 31.40
CA ARG A 66 -6.84 26.14 31.40
C ARG A 66 -6.25 27.55 31.57
N GLY A 67 -5.58 27.78 32.71
CA GLY A 67 -4.94 29.05 33.03
C GLY A 67 -5.84 30.10 33.69
N LEU A 68 -7.07 29.74 34.10
CA LEU A 68 -7.92 30.59 34.92
C LEU A 68 -7.73 30.27 36.40
N ASN A 69 -7.67 31.29 37.26
CA ASN A 69 -7.84 31.07 38.69
C ASN A 69 -9.33 30.89 39.05
N GLU A 70 -9.61 30.43 40.27
CA GLU A 70 -10.97 30.09 40.72
C GLU A 70 -11.98 31.23 40.50
N LYS A 71 -11.61 32.47 40.81
CA LYS A 71 -12.48 33.64 40.60
C LYS A 71 -12.72 33.95 39.12
N GLU A 72 -11.72 33.75 38.27
CA GLU A 72 -11.84 33.98 36.83
C GLU A 72 -12.72 32.92 36.16
N ALA A 73 -12.62 31.67 36.59
CA ALA A 73 -13.50 30.59 36.15
C ALA A 73 -14.95 30.84 36.57
N GLU A 74 -15.18 31.29 37.80
CA GLU A 74 -16.51 31.60 38.33
C GLU A 74 -17.18 32.77 37.57
N VAL A 75 -16.44 33.85 37.29
CA VAL A 75 -16.96 34.99 36.51
C VAL A 75 -17.32 34.57 35.08
N LYS A 76 -16.46 33.79 34.42
CA LYS A 76 -16.74 33.28 33.07
C LYS A 76 -17.93 32.32 33.05
N LEU A 77 -18.07 31.45 34.06
CA LEU A 77 -19.20 30.53 34.17
C LEU A 77 -20.51 31.31 34.31
N ASN A 78 -20.54 32.32 35.18
CA ASN A 78 -21.71 33.16 35.37
C ASN A 78 -22.08 33.97 34.11
N GLN A 79 -21.10 34.39 33.30
CA GLN A 79 -21.37 35.02 32.00
C GLN A 79 -22.00 34.05 30.99
N VAL A 80 -21.57 32.78 30.96
CA VAL A 80 -22.17 31.75 30.08
C VAL A 80 -23.61 31.48 30.50
N LEU A 81 -23.87 31.35 31.81
CA LEU A 81 -25.19 31.10 32.35
C LEU A 81 -26.15 32.30 32.15
N SER A 82 -25.67 33.54 32.29
CA SER A 82 -26.50 34.73 32.06
C SER A 82 -26.86 34.93 30.59
N ASN A 83 -25.94 34.59 29.67
CA ASN A 83 -26.18 34.74 28.22
C ASN A 83 -27.13 33.68 27.65
N GLY A 84 -27.35 32.57 28.37
CA GLY A 84 -28.29 31.51 27.97
C GLY A 84 -29.77 31.82 28.23
N GLN A 85 -30.10 32.87 28.99
CA GLN A 85 -31.49 33.17 29.37
C GLN A 85 -32.22 34.16 28.44
N ASP A 86 -31.54 34.79 27.48
CA ASP A 86 -32.12 35.83 26.61
C ASP A 86 -32.36 35.37 25.15
N SER A 87 -32.83 34.14 24.94
CA SER A 87 -33.37 33.75 23.64
C SER A 87 -34.87 33.44 23.72
N LYS A 88 -35.64 34.22 22.95
CA LYS A 88 -37.10 34.18 22.84
C LYS A 88 -37.58 32.82 22.31
N PHE A 89 -37.91 31.88 23.19
CA PHE A 89 -38.74 30.71 22.86
C PHE A 89 -39.47 30.24 24.11
N SER A 90 -40.63 30.85 24.37
CA SER A 90 -41.50 30.44 25.48
C SER A 90 -42.96 30.45 25.05
N GLN A 91 -43.31 29.73 23.97
CA GLN A 91 -44.69 29.30 23.67
C GLN A 91 -44.66 28.01 22.84
N ALA A 92 -44.55 26.87 23.51
CA ALA A 92 -45.04 25.59 23.01
C ALA A 92 -45.49 24.76 24.22
N GLU A 93 -46.78 24.43 24.28
CA GLU A 93 -47.35 23.59 25.34
C GLU A 93 -46.87 22.14 25.21
N PRO A 94 -46.72 21.40 26.32
CA PRO A 94 -46.15 20.06 26.30
C PRO A 94 -47.25 19.02 26.03
N PHE A 95 -47.16 18.37 24.87
CA PHE A 95 -47.69 17.01 24.69
C PHE A 95 -46.52 16.09 24.36
N ALA A 96 -45.87 15.55 25.39
CA ALA A 96 -44.99 14.41 25.26
C ALA A 96 -44.98 13.64 26.59
N ASN A 97 -45.32 12.35 26.49
CA ASN A 97 -45.40 11.39 27.59
C ASN A 97 -44.10 11.42 28.42
N GLU A 98 -44.23 11.56 29.74
CA GLU A 98 -43.13 11.74 30.70
C GLU A 98 -42.13 10.55 30.66
N GLU A 99 -42.62 9.39 30.24
CA GLU A 99 -41.86 8.16 30.00
C GLU A 99 -40.89 8.28 28.80
N MET A 100 -41.35 8.87 27.69
CA MET A 100 -40.55 9.07 26.48
C MET A 100 -39.44 10.11 26.70
N ASN A 101 -39.71 11.09 27.56
CA ASN A 101 -38.71 12.08 27.97
C ASN A 101 -37.65 11.48 28.90
N GLN A 102 -37.99 10.46 29.70
CA GLN A 102 -37.02 9.79 30.56
C GLN A 102 -36.09 8.88 29.74
N GLU A 103 -36.64 8.13 28.77
CA GLU A 103 -35.86 7.24 27.91
C GLU A 103 -34.87 8.00 27.01
N VAL A 104 -35.27 9.16 26.48
CA VAL A 104 -34.38 10.05 25.72
C VAL A 104 -33.31 10.68 26.62
N ARG A 105 -33.64 11.04 27.87
CA ARG A 105 -32.64 11.53 28.86
C ARG A 105 -31.63 10.44 29.21
N ASP A 106 -32.09 9.21 29.36
CA ASP A 106 -31.24 8.06 29.69
C ASP A 106 -30.26 7.78 28.53
N MET A 107 -30.71 7.81 27.27
CA MET A 107 -29.83 7.65 26.09
C MET A 107 -28.81 8.80 25.92
N VAL A 108 -29.19 10.04 26.22
CA VAL A 108 -28.25 11.19 26.23
C VAL A 108 -27.24 11.05 27.37
N SER A 109 -27.65 10.56 28.54
CA SER A 109 -26.75 10.32 29.68
C SER A 109 -25.75 9.18 29.43
N LEU A 110 -26.09 8.25 28.56
CA LEU A 110 -25.22 7.15 28.10
C LEU A 110 -24.31 7.55 26.92
N GLY A 111 -24.38 8.80 26.44
CA GLY A 111 -23.56 9.30 25.34
C GLY A 111 -23.96 8.75 23.95
N LEU A 112 -25.17 8.21 23.82
CA LEU A 112 -25.65 7.57 22.59
C LEU A 112 -26.31 8.55 21.61
N LEU A 113 -26.58 9.80 22.03
CA LEU A 113 -27.13 10.86 21.19
C LEU A 113 -26.43 12.21 21.48
N ASP A 114 -26.11 12.95 20.42
CA ASP A 114 -25.76 14.38 20.52
C ASP A 114 -27.01 15.18 20.92
N LYS A 115 -26.90 16.06 21.93
CA LYS A 115 -27.99 16.89 22.45
C LYS A 115 -28.63 17.79 21.37
N ASN A 116 -27.92 18.04 20.27
CA ASN A 116 -28.41 18.87 19.16
C ASN A 116 -29.32 18.14 18.16
N TRP A 117 -29.45 16.81 18.24
CA TRP A 117 -30.26 16.01 17.30
C TRP A 117 -31.70 15.72 17.79
N SER A 118 -32.02 16.06 19.04
CA SER A 118 -33.27 15.67 19.72
C SER A 118 -34.52 16.48 19.32
N HIS A 119 -34.48 17.22 18.21
CA HIS A 119 -35.65 17.96 17.71
C HIS A 119 -36.10 17.50 16.33
N GLY A 120 -37.02 16.52 16.37
CA GLY A 120 -38.07 16.19 15.40
C GLY A 120 -37.96 16.75 13.99
N LEU A 121 -37.20 16.08 13.12
CA LEU A 121 -37.36 16.22 11.67
C LEU A 121 -38.16 15.02 11.18
N ASN A 122 -39.28 15.25 10.50
CA ASN A 122 -39.94 14.19 9.75
C ASN A 122 -39.13 13.83 8.49
N GLU A 123 -39.45 12.69 7.86
CA GLU A 123 -38.73 12.15 6.70
C GLU A 123 -38.52 13.18 5.58
N LYS A 124 -39.54 14.01 5.29
CA LYS A 124 -39.44 15.10 4.31
C LYS A 124 -38.53 16.23 4.76
N GLU A 125 -38.53 16.58 6.04
CA GLU A 125 -37.63 17.62 6.57
C GLU A 125 -36.19 17.15 6.63
N ALA A 126 -35.96 15.85 6.85
CA ALA A 126 -34.64 15.24 6.78
C ALA A 126 -34.14 15.15 5.34
N GLU A 127 -35.00 14.79 4.39
CA GLU A 127 -34.69 14.82 2.94
C GLU A 127 -34.45 16.25 2.44
N VAL A 128 -35.23 17.23 2.89
CA VAL A 128 -35.01 18.65 2.58
C VAL A 128 -33.72 19.16 3.23
N LYS A 129 -33.41 18.79 4.47
CA LYS A 129 -32.12 19.16 5.09
C LYS A 129 -30.94 18.46 4.44
N PHE A 130 -31.07 17.21 4.01
CA PHE A 130 -30.04 16.49 3.26
C PHE A 130 -29.81 17.12 1.88
N ASN A 131 -30.89 17.44 1.16
CA ASN A 131 -30.82 18.19 -0.09
C ASN A 131 -30.31 19.62 0.14
N GLN A 132 -30.60 20.24 1.28
CA GLN A 132 -30.01 21.52 1.66
C GLN A 132 -28.55 21.39 2.05
N ILE A 133 -28.08 20.30 2.66
CA ILE A 133 -26.65 20.04 2.89
C ILE A 133 -25.95 19.85 1.53
N LEU A 134 -26.52 19.03 0.65
CA LEU A 134 -26.07 18.85 -0.74
C LEU A 134 -26.06 20.15 -1.56
N ASN A 135 -26.97 21.09 -1.29
CA ASN A 135 -27.13 22.34 -2.05
C ASN A 135 -26.55 23.60 -1.36
N SER A 136 -26.35 23.60 -0.04
CA SER A 136 -25.79 24.74 0.73
C SER A 136 -24.27 24.64 0.89
N GLN A 137 -23.71 23.46 0.60
CA GLN A 137 -22.28 23.30 0.34
C GLN A 137 -21.99 23.68 -1.12
N ASN A 138 -21.78 24.97 -1.34
CA ASN A 138 -21.04 25.43 -2.52
C ASN A 138 -19.58 24.95 -2.36
N SER A 139 -19.26 23.72 -2.79
CA SER A 139 -18.28 23.51 -3.87
C SER A 139 -17.91 22.05 -4.21
N ALA A 140 -18.63 20.99 -3.87
CA ALA A 140 -18.50 19.70 -4.59
C ALA A 140 -19.60 18.69 -4.22
N THR A 141 -20.66 18.61 -5.03
CA THR A 141 -21.55 17.44 -4.98
C THR A 141 -20.72 16.16 -4.94
N PRO A 142 -20.90 15.28 -3.92
CA PRO A 142 -20.07 14.08 -3.76
C PRO A 142 -20.09 13.31 -5.06
N THR A 143 -18.92 13.21 -5.70
CA THR A 143 -18.84 12.70 -7.06
C THR A 143 -18.66 11.19 -7.00
N PRO A 144 -19.69 10.38 -7.33
CA PRO A 144 -19.55 8.93 -7.30
C PRO A 144 -18.50 8.50 -8.33
N LYS A 145 -17.42 7.86 -7.89
CA LYS A 145 -16.41 7.27 -8.77
C LYS A 145 -16.80 5.81 -9.03
N TYR A 146 -17.02 5.46 -10.30
CA TYR A 146 -17.30 4.07 -10.69
C TYR A 146 -16.09 3.18 -10.40
N VAL A 147 -16.35 1.98 -9.88
CA VAL A 147 -15.32 0.98 -9.59
C VAL A 147 -15.44 -0.16 -10.58
N GLU A 148 -14.46 -0.30 -11.47
CA GLU A 148 -14.43 -1.40 -12.43
C GLU A 148 -13.57 -2.55 -11.89
N ASN A 149 -14.22 -3.65 -11.49
CA ASN A 149 -13.55 -4.89 -11.11
C ASN A 149 -14.23 -6.10 -11.77
N GLU A 150 -13.71 -6.50 -12.93
CA GLU A 150 -14.24 -7.63 -13.71
C GLU A 150 -14.21 -8.97 -12.96
N LYS A 151 -13.22 -9.17 -12.08
CA LYS A 151 -13.15 -10.37 -11.25
C LYS A 151 -14.32 -10.44 -10.27
N GLN A 152 -14.64 -9.35 -9.59
CA GLN A 152 -15.79 -9.28 -8.68
C GLN A 152 -17.11 -9.43 -9.42
N LYS A 153 -17.28 -8.76 -10.57
CA LYS A 153 -18.48 -8.92 -11.40
C LYS A 153 -18.73 -10.38 -11.77
N ARG A 154 -17.66 -11.10 -12.15
CA ARG A 154 -17.74 -12.53 -12.44
C ARG A 154 -18.17 -13.36 -11.22
N LEU A 155 -17.53 -13.15 -10.07
CA LEU A 155 -17.87 -13.86 -8.83
C LEU A 155 -19.31 -13.60 -8.39
N PHE A 156 -19.77 -12.35 -8.52
CA PHE A 156 -21.15 -11.96 -8.23
C PHE A 156 -22.14 -12.66 -9.17
N GLN A 157 -21.82 -12.73 -10.48
CA GLN A 157 -22.65 -13.44 -11.45
C GLN A 157 -22.67 -14.96 -11.21
N ASP A 158 -21.54 -15.54 -10.79
CA ASP A 158 -21.46 -16.95 -10.42
C ASP A 158 -22.32 -17.24 -9.18
N GLU A 159 -22.34 -16.34 -8.21
CA GLU A 159 -23.20 -16.44 -7.02
C GLU A 159 -24.69 -16.30 -7.37
N ILE A 160 -25.07 -15.36 -8.26
CA ILE A 160 -26.44 -15.30 -8.82
C ILE A 160 -26.87 -16.66 -9.39
N ASN A 161 -26.00 -17.28 -10.17
CA ASN A 161 -26.26 -18.58 -10.79
C ASN A 161 -26.30 -19.71 -9.74
N GLN A 162 -25.49 -19.61 -8.68
CA GLN A 162 -25.49 -20.56 -7.57
C GLN A 162 -26.81 -20.49 -6.79
N VAL A 163 -27.25 -19.31 -6.37
CA VAL A 163 -28.51 -19.12 -5.61
C VAL A 163 -29.71 -19.58 -6.46
N LYS A 164 -29.77 -19.23 -7.75
CA LYS A 164 -30.83 -19.74 -8.65
C LYS A 164 -30.85 -21.26 -8.80
N ARG A 165 -29.69 -21.92 -8.75
CA ARG A 165 -29.64 -23.39 -8.76
C ARG A 165 -30.15 -24.02 -7.48
N LEU A 166 -29.92 -23.38 -6.33
CA LEU A 166 -30.34 -23.86 -5.02
C LEU A 166 -31.85 -23.66 -4.79
N HIS A 167 -32.38 -22.50 -5.14
CA HIS A 167 -33.77 -22.13 -4.86
C HIS A 167 -34.72 -22.28 -6.06
N GLY A 168 -34.19 -22.46 -7.27
CA GLY A 168 -34.95 -22.48 -8.52
C GLY A 168 -34.82 -21.19 -9.33
N ASN A 169 -35.01 -21.28 -10.65
CA ASN A 169 -34.80 -20.15 -11.57
C ASN A 169 -35.79 -18.99 -11.38
N GLU A 170 -36.97 -19.27 -10.80
CA GLU A 170 -38.02 -18.28 -10.51
C GLU A 170 -37.85 -17.62 -9.13
N PHE A 171 -36.85 -18.04 -8.35
CA PHE A 171 -36.60 -17.46 -7.04
C PHE A 171 -36.18 -15.98 -7.15
N ASP A 172 -36.80 -15.14 -6.35
CA ASP A 172 -36.43 -13.72 -6.25
C ASP A 172 -35.15 -13.59 -5.42
N LEU A 173 -34.07 -13.20 -6.09
CA LEU A 173 -32.77 -13.00 -5.47
C LEU A 173 -32.72 -11.77 -4.56
N GLN A 174 -33.73 -10.89 -4.63
CA GLN A 174 -33.78 -9.62 -3.89
C GLN A 174 -32.47 -8.82 -4.02
N ILE A 175 -32.00 -8.62 -5.26
CA ILE A 175 -30.80 -7.82 -5.50
C ILE A 175 -31.12 -6.35 -5.21
N LYS A 176 -30.48 -5.76 -4.19
CA LYS A 176 -30.69 -4.37 -3.79
C LYS A 176 -29.41 -3.55 -3.91
N GLU A 177 -29.57 -2.24 -4.11
CA GLU A 177 -28.48 -1.29 -3.98
C GLU A 177 -28.41 -0.81 -2.52
N LEU A 178 -27.31 -1.12 -1.84
CA LEU A 178 -27.07 -0.77 -0.45
C LEU A 178 -25.73 -0.04 -0.28
N TYR A 179 -25.53 0.57 0.88
CA TYR A 179 -24.35 1.34 1.23
C TYR A 179 -23.50 0.62 2.27
N HIS A 180 -22.18 0.68 2.10
CA HIS A 180 -21.21 0.16 3.06
C HIS A 180 -20.19 1.24 3.40
N ALA A 181 -20.08 1.58 4.67
CA ALA A 181 -19.02 2.47 5.17
C ALA A 181 -17.80 1.66 5.58
N THR A 182 -16.61 2.09 5.14
CA THR A 182 -15.37 1.45 5.56
C THR A 182 -14.21 2.43 5.69
N LYS A 183 -13.28 2.05 6.57
CA LYS A 183 -11.98 2.72 6.80
C LYS A 183 -10.85 1.96 6.11
N ALA A 184 -11.17 0.85 5.43
CA ALA A 184 -10.20 0.07 4.72
C ALA A 184 -9.64 0.85 3.51
N PRO A 185 -8.34 0.68 3.20
CA PRO A 185 -7.73 1.30 2.03
C PRO A 185 -8.48 0.97 0.75
N ARG A 186 -8.65 1.98 -0.11
CA ARG A 186 -9.42 1.85 -1.35
C ARG A 186 -8.86 0.76 -2.25
N ASN A 187 -7.53 0.67 -2.39
CA ASN A 187 -6.88 -0.36 -3.22
C ASN A 187 -7.28 -1.79 -2.82
N LEU A 188 -7.37 -2.07 -1.52
CA LEU A 188 -7.78 -3.37 -0.99
C LEU A 188 -9.24 -3.67 -1.36
N ILE A 189 -10.12 -2.71 -1.12
CA ILE A 189 -11.56 -2.84 -1.38
C ILE A 189 -11.84 -2.96 -2.88
N CYS A 190 -11.24 -2.09 -3.70
CA CYS A 190 -11.44 -2.08 -5.15
C CYS A 190 -10.84 -3.31 -5.83
N SER A 191 -9.75 -3.91 -5.31
CA SER A 191 -9.12 -5.09 -5.93
C SER A 191 -9.72 -6.42 -5.44
N ARG A 192 -9.98 -6.56 -4.13
CA ARG A 192 -10.41 -7.82 -3.50
C ARG A 192 -11.90 -7.87 -3.19
N GLY A 193 -12.53 -6.72 -2.98
CA GLY A 193 -13.93 -6.60 -2.59
C GLY A 193 -14.06 -6.31 -1.12
N LEU A 194 -15.31 -6.32 -0.65
CA LEU A 194 -15.57 -6.32 0.78
C LEU A 194 -15.22 -7.69 1.36
N ASP A 195 -14.57 -7.70 2.52
CA ASP A 195 -14.20 -8.94 3.21
C ASP A 195 -14.72 -8.92 4.65
N GLN A 196 -15.68 -9.79 4.95
CA GLN A 196 -16.27 -9.89 6.28
C GLN A 196 -15.24 -10.17 7.39
N ARG A 197 -14.13 -10.82 7.04
CA ARG A 197 -13.06 -11.14 8.01
C ARG A 197 -12.33 -9.90 8.50
N LEU A 198 -12.41 -8.81 7.73
CA LEU A 198 -11.84 -7.51 8.08
C LEU A 198 -12.86 -6.62 8.82
N SER A 199 -14.12 -7.06 8.92
CA SER A 199 -15.15 -6.35 9.67
C SER A 199 -14.77 -6.31 11.15
N THR A 200 -14.87 -5.13 11.75
CA THR A 200 -14.62 -4.95 13.17
C THR A 200 -15.68 -5.71 13.96
N PHE A 201 -15.31 -6.24 15.12
CA PHE A 201 -16.25 -6.97 15.96
C PHE A 201 -17.28 -5.98 16.52
N TRP A 202 -18.51 -6.03 15.99
CA TRP A 202 -19.65 -5.30 16.51
C TRP A 202 -20.36 -6.14 17.59
N VAL A 203 -20.88 -5.47 18.62
CA VAL A 203 -21.59 -6.10 19.74
C VAL A 203 -22.87 -6.80 19.28
N VAL A 204 -23.51 -6.27 18.25
CA VAL A 204 -24.86 -6.68 17.82
C VAL A 204 -24.84 -7.84 16.83
N TRP A 205 -23.81 -7.90 15.97
CA TRP A 205 -23.61 -8.98 15.00
C TRP A 205 -22.10 -9.12 14.72
N PRO A 206 -21.42 -10.13 15.26
CA PRO A 206 -19.98 -10.21 15.12
C PRO A 206 -19.53 -10.77 13.75
N ARG A 207 -18.53 -10.11 13.14
CA ARG A 207 -17.72 -10.60 11.99
C ARG A 207 -18.44 -10.74 10.63
N ASN A 208 -19.43 -9.91 10.37
CA ASN A 208 -20.17 -9.95 9.11
C ASN A 208 -20.03 -8.62 8.32
N LEU A 209 -20.47 -8.63 7.07
CA LEU A 209 -20.56 -7.40 6.26
C LEU A 209 -21.87 -6.68 6.53
N PHE A 210 -21.77 -5.46 7.05
CA PHE A 210 -22.91 -4.57 7.32
C PHE A 210 -23.18 -3.65 6.15
N LEU A 211 -24.42 -3.64 5.70
CA LEU A 211 -24.90 -2.82 4.60
C LEU A 211 -26.16 -2.08 5.07
N ASN A 212 -26.33 -0.85 4.62
CA ASN A 212 -27.45 0.01 5.01
C ASN A 212 -28.18 0.50 3.77
N ASP A 213 -29.50 0.65 3.85
CA ASP A 213 -30.26 1.32 2.79
C ASP A 213 -30.16 2.85 2.86
N ASP A 214 -29.70 3.39 3.99
CA ASP A 214 -29.50 4.82 4.24
C ASP A 214 -28.01 5.20 4.35
N VAL A 215 -27.60 6.20 3.57
CA VAL A 215 -26.24 6.75 3.58
C VAL A 215 -25.91 7.46 4.90
N ARG A 216 -26.90 8.05 5.59
CA ARG A 216 -26.69 8.80 6.85
C ARG A 216 -26.17 7.89 7.96
N LYS A 217 -26.68 6.66 8.01
CA LYS A 217 -26.20 5.62 8.93
C LYS A 217 -24.75 5.22 8.61
N CYS A 218 -24.40 5.16 7.33
CA CYS A 218 -23.03 4.93 6.90
C CYS A 218 -22.08 6.08 7.30
N GLU A 219 -22.52 7.33 7.22
CA GLU A 219 -21.73 8.49 7.67
C GLU A 219 -21.43 8.44 9.17
N GLN A 220 -22.39 8.00 9.99
CA GLN A 220 -22.18 7.81 11.44
C GLN A 220 -21.02 6.85 11.73
N TYR A 221 -20.82 5.82 10.89
CA TYR A 221 -19.69 4.88 11.03
C TYR A 221 -18.33 5.48 10.71
N LEU A 222 -18.30 6.61 9.97
CA LEU A 222 -17.08 7.24 9.49
C LEU A 222 -16.68 8.50 10.28
N TYR A 223 -17.46 8.87 11.30
CA TYR A 223 -17.22 10.08 12.08
C TYR A 223 -15.75 10.18 12.54
N ASN A 224 -15.11 11.31 12.19
CA ASN A 224 -13.71 11.65 12.51
C ASN A 224 -12.63 10.69 11.97
N VAL A 225 -12.88 9.96 10.88
CA VAL A 225 -11.86 9.11 10.27
C VAL A 225 -11.41 9.61 8.91
N LYS A 226 -10.12 9.96 8.82
CA LYS A 226 -9.48 10.28 7.53
C LYS A 226 -9.36 9.03 6.66
N GLY A 227 -9.48 9.18 5.34
CA GLY A 227 -9.35 8.08 4.38
C GLY A 227 -10.53 7.11 4.33
N SER A 228 -11.60 7.37 5.08
CA SER A 228 -12.82 6.56 5.00
C SER A 228 -13.64 6.87 3.76
N ALA A 229 -14.36 5.86 3.26
CA ALA A 229 -15.28 6.03 2.14
C ALA A 229 -16.58 5.24 2.35
N ILE A 230 -17.63 5.70 1.66
CA ILE A 230 -18.88 4.97 1.54
C ILE A 230 -18.90 4.33 0.16
N TYR A 231 -19.25 3.05 0.09
CA TYR A 231 -19.40 2.31 -1.16
C TYR A 231 -20.87 2.04 -1.41
N LYS A 232 -21.32 2.23 -2.65
CA LYS A 232 -22.62 1.78 -3.11
C LYS A 232 -22.46 0.44 -3.81
N CYS A 233 -23.21 -0.55 -3.37
CA CYS A 233 -23.04 -1.95 -3.72
C CYS A 233 -24.34 -2.57 -4.23
N SER A 234 -24.27 -3.40 -5.27
CA SER A 234 -25.33 -4.36 -5.57
C SER A 234 -25.16 -5.57 -4.65
N VAL A 235 -26.21 -5.94 -3.93
CA VAL A 235 -26.16 -7.00 -2.92
C VAL A 235 -27.24 -8.04 -3.19
N ILE A 236 -26.87 -9.32 -3.24
CA ILE A 236 -27.79 -10.46 -3.30
C ILE A 236 -28.24 -10.78 -1.88
N LEU A 237 -29.49 -10.47 -1.54
CA LEU A 237 -30.02 -10.73 -0.20
C LEU A 237 -30.69 -12.10 -0.08
N GLY A 238 -31.22 -12.65 -1.18
CA GLY A 238 -31.91 -13.93 -1.20
C GLY A 238 -33.08 -13.98 -0.22
N ASP A 239 -33.20 -15.10 0.50
CA ASP A 239 -34.17 -15.26 1.58
C ASP A 239 -33.68 -14.59 2.87
N ILE A 240 -34.39 -13.56 3.33
CA ILE A 240 -33.96 -12.69 4.42
C ILE A 240 -34.62 -13.09 5.73
N LYS A 241 -33.82 -13.30 6.78
CA LYS A 241 -34.32 -13.33 8.16
C LYS A 241 -34.52 -11.90 8.68
N GLU A 242 -35.76 -11.48 8.81
CA GLU A 242 -36.08 -10.19 9.43
C GLU A 242 -36.18 -10.33 10.96
N TYR A 243 -35.39 -9.54 11.70
CA TYR A 243 -35.54 -9.34 13.13
C TYR A 243 -36.49 -8.15 13.39
N PRO A 244 -37.34 -8.22 14.43
CA PRO A 244 -38.16 -7.08 14.83
C PRO A 244 -37.31 -5.88 15.24
N ASP A 245 -37.87 -4.67 15.12
CA ASP A 245 -37.22 -3.43 15.54
C ASP A 245 -36.71 -3.51 16.99
N GLY A 246 -35.50 -3.00 17.22
CA GLY A 246 -34.78 -3.05 18.49
C GLY A 246 -34.26 -4.43 18.89
N LYS A 247 -34.44 -5.46 18.05
CA LYS A 247 -33.97 -6.83 18.32
C LYS A 247 -32.88 -7.25 17.35
N ALA A 248 -31.91 -7.97 17.90
CA ALA A 248 -30.85 -8.63 17.16
C ALA A 248 -30.36 -9.86 17.93
N ASP A 249 -29.62 -10.71 17.25
CA ASP A 249 -28.94 -11.84 17.87
C ASP A 249 -27.42 -11.61 17.90
N PRO A 250 -26.87 -11.20 19.06
CA PRO A 250 -25.42 -10.94 19.20
C PRO A 250 -24.57 -12.20 19.12
N GLN A 251 -25.17 -13.39 19.19
CA GLN A 251 -24.45 -14.66 19.06
C GLN A 251 -24.37 -15.14 17.62
N LEU A 252 -25.03 -14.44 16.69
CA LEU A 252 -25.13 -14.82 15.29
C LEU A 252 -23.80 -14.61 14.54
N LYS A 253 -23.06 -15.70 14.38
CA LYS A 253 -21.76 -15.74 13.67
C LYS A 253 -21.85 -16.26 12.23
N GLN A 254 -22.99 -16.81 11.86
CA GLN A 254 -23.28 -17.42 10.57
C GLN A 254 -24.74 -17.17 10.23
N GLU A 255 -25.16 -17.59 9.04
CA GLU A 255 -26.55 -17.55 8.60
C GLU A 255 -27.48 -18.21 9.64
N PRO A 256 -28.64 -17.62 9.97
CA PRO A 256 -29.60 -18.27 10.86
C PRO A 256 -30.26 -19.47 10.17
N GLU A 257 -30.51 -20.52 10.95
CA GLU A 257 -31.21 -21.72 10.49
C GLU A 257 -32.73 -21.48 10.46
N LYS A 258 -33.40 -22.02 9.45
CA LYS A 258 -34.85 -22.05 9.26
C LYS A 258 -35.44 -23.26 9.99
N GLU A 259 -36.76 -23.26 10.15
CA GLU A 259 -37.47 -24.38 10.79
C GLU A 259 -37.31 -25.72 10.03
N ASN A 260 -37.05 -25.67 8.73
CA ASN A 260 -36.85 -26.85 7.89
C ASN A 260 -35.39 -27.37 7.86
N GLY A 261 -34.47 -26.73 8.58
CA GLY A 261 -33.04 -27.07 8.60
C GLY A 261 -32.21 -26.43 7.46
N ASP A 262 -32.84 -25.69 6.55
CA ASP A 262 -32.12 -24.84 5.60
C ASP A 262 -31.64 -23.55 6.30
N TYR A 263 -30.78 -22.79 5.65
CA TYR A 263 -30.31 -21.50 6.17
C TYR A 263 -30.94 -20.32 5.42
N TYR A 264 -31.08 -19.19 6.09
CA TYR A 264 -31.36 -17.92 5.43
C TYR A 264 -30.12 -17.43 4.68
N ASP A 265 -30.34 -16.56 3.70
CA ASP A 265 -29.29 -16.01 2.85
C ASP A 265 -28.65 -14.75 3.43
N SER A 266 -29.46 -13.97 4.14
CA SER A 266 -29.06 -12.73 4.79
C SER A 266 -29.96 -12.44 5.99
N VAL A 267 -29.57 -11.44 6.77
CA VAL A 267 -30.34 -10.94 7.90
C VAL A 267 -30.65 -9.47 7.67
N LYS A 268 -31.86 -9.07 8.09
CA LYS A 268 -32.24 -7.66 8.20
C LYS A 268 -32.64 -7.36 9.65
N GLY A 269 -32.16 -6.26 10.18
CA GLY A 269 -32.58 -5.74 11.48
C GLY A 269 -32.72 -4.22 11.45
N ASN A 270 -33.30 -3.66 12.50
CA ASN A 270 -33.43 -2.22 12.68
C ASN A 270 -33.22 -1.89 14.16
N MET A 271 -32.00 -1.48 14.51
CA MET A 271 -31.63 -1.27 15.92
C MET A 271 -31.86 0.16 16.40
N ASP A 272 -31.69 1.13 15.52
CA ASP A 272 -31.69 2.56 15.84
C ASP A 272 -32.47 3.41 14.82
N GLY A 273 -33.48 2.81 14.19
CA GLY A 273 -34.33 3.44 13.19
C GLY A 273 -33.87 3.26 11.75
N PHE A 274 -32.70 2.67 11.52
CA PHE A 274 -32.16 2.38 10.18
C PHE A 274 -32.18 0.89 9.89
N ASN A 275 -32.52 0.52 8.65
CA ASN A 275 -32.48 -0.89 8.25
C ASN A 275 -31.04 -1.30 7.94
N GLU A 276 -30.56 -2.27 8.69
CA GLU A 276 -29.25 -2.87 8.49
C GLU A 276 -29.41 -4.26 7.91
N TYR A 277 -28.58 -4.56 6.92
CA TYR A 277 -28.53 -5.84 6.24
C TYR A 277 -27.17 -6.47 6.49
N VAL A 278 -27.19 -7.77 6.78
CA VAL A 278 -26.00 -8.56 7.07
C VAL A 278 -25.90 -9.70 6.07
N ILE A 279 -24.76 -9.78 5.39
CA ILE A 279 -24.40 -10.89 4.50
C ILE A 279 -23.17 -11.62 5.03
N TYR A 280 -23.10 -12.92 4.73
CA TYR A 280 -22.10 -13.85 5.25
C TYR A 280 -21.14 -14.39 4.18
N ASP A 281 -21.39 -14.06 2.91
CA ASP A 281 -20.51 -14.39 1.79
C ASP A 281 -20.15 -13.11 1.01
N ASN A 282 -18.85 -12.84 0.91
CA ASN A 282 -18.29 -11.70 0.20
C ASN A 282 -18.73 -11.67 -1.28
N ARG A 283 -18.98 -12.83 -1.91
CA ARG A 283 -19.39 -12.95 -3.33
C ARG A 283 -20.78 -12.38 -3.59
N ARG A 284 -21.60 -12.18 -2.54
CA ARG A 284 -22.94 -11.60 -2.63
C ARG A 284 -22.96 -10.09 -2.71
N CYS A 285 -21.79 -9.44 -2.71
CA CYS A 285 -21.67 -8.00 -2.79
C CYS A 285 -20.76 -7.58 -3.95
N LEU A 286 -21.29 -6.77 -4.86
CA LEU A 286 -20.54 -6.12 -5.93
C LEU A 286 -20.46 -4.63 -5.65
N ILE A 287 -19.26 -4.07 -5.65
CA ILE A 287 -19.04 -2.64 -5.47
C ILE A 287 -19.23 -1.91 -6.80
N ASN A 288 -20.20 -1.01 -6.85
CA ASN A 288 -20.49 -0.23 -8.06
C ASN A 288 -19.80 1.15 -8.03
N TYR A 289 -19.90 1.83 -6.89
CA TYR A 289 -19.41 3.20 -6.75
C TYR A 289 -18.69 3.41 -5.42
N ARG A 290 -17.67 4.27 -5.43
CA ARG A 290 -17.08 4.90 -4.25
C ARG A 290 -17.62 6.32 -4.13
N ILE A 291 -18.12 6.65 -2.95
CA ILE A 291 -18.62 7.97 -2.55
C ILE A 291 -17.62 8.51 -1.53
N VAL A 292 -16.98 9.62 -1.89
CA VAL A 292 -16.01 10.33 -1.04
C VAL A 292 -16.74 11.50 -0.41
N LEU A 293 -16.64 11.64 0.90
CA LEU A 293 -17.22 12.77 1.64
C LEU A 293 -16.30 13.99 1.47
N GLU A 294 -16.88 15.19 1.38
CA GLU A 294 -16.08 16.42 1.29
C GLU A 294 -15.18 16.56 2.53
N GLY A 295 -13.96 17.08 2.34
CA GLY A 295 -13.01 17.35 3.42
C GLY A 295 -12.17 16.15 3.87
N THR A 296 -12.44 14.94 3.37
CA THR A 296 -11.46 13.86 3.42
C THR A 296 -10.55 13.98 2.21
N GLU A 297 -9.40 14.65 2.36
CA GLU A 297 -8.38 14.65 1.32
C GLU A 297 -8.03 13.18 0.99
N ASP A 298 -8.15 12.81 -0.29
CA ASP A 298 -7.64 11.55 -0.84
C ASP A 298 -6.09 11.64 -0.80
N GLU A 299 -5.48 11.74 0.40
CA GLU A 299 -4.01 11.68 0.61
C GLU A 299 -3.41 10.37 0.10
N ASP A 300 -4.27 9.40 -0.21
CA ASP A 300 -3.93 8.07 -0.65
C ASP A 300 -3.54 7.99 -2.14
N SER A 301 -3.87 8.96 -3.01
CA SER A 301 -3.59 8.78 -4.45
C SER A 301 -2.11 8.57 -4.77
N ASP A 302 -1.22 9.21 -4.01
CA ASP A 302 0.22 9.19 -4.31
C ASP A 302 0.97 8.12 -3.51
N LYS A 303 0.43 7.72 -2.35
CA LYS A 303 0.98 6.62 -1.53
C LYS A 303 0.45 5.24 -1.96
N GLU A 304 -0.75 5.19 -2.56
CA GLU A 304 -1.38 3.95 -3.06
C GLU A 304 -0.55 3.28 -4.15
N ASP A 305 0.08 4.07 -5.02
CA ASP A 305 0.96 3.54 -6.06
C ASP A 305 2.25 2.94 -5.49
N GLU A 306 2.75 3.43 -4.35
CA GLU A 306 3.91 2.85 -3.67
C GLU A 306 3.56 1.54 -2.95
N ILE A 307 2.45 1.51 -2.22
CA ILE A 307 2.03 0.30 -1.48
C ILE A 307 1.66 -0.83 -2.45
N ALA A 308 0.97 -0.52 -3.56
CA ALA A 308 0.66 -1.53 -4.58
C ALA A 308 1.92 -2.08 -5.28
N LYS A 309 2.99 -1.26 -5.39
CA LYS A 309 4.30 -1.73 -5.86
C LYS A 309 4.97 -2.65 -4.83
N GLU A 310 4.86 -2.33 -3.54
CA GLU A 310 5.43 -3.14 -2.46
C GLU A 310 4.72 -4.50 -2.30
N GLU A 311 3.38 -4.55 -2.35
CA GLU A 311 2.62 -5.80 -2.29
C GLU A 311 2.89 -6.71 -3.50
N LYS A 312 2.96 -6.14 -4.71
CA LYS A 312 3.37 -6.89 -5.92
C LYS A 312 4.78 -7.46 -5.77
N LYS A 313 5.68 -6.71 -5.13
CA LYS A 313 7.05 -7.14 -4.84
C LYS A 313 7.08 -8.26 -3.78
N GLU A 314 6.19 -8.26 -2.79
CA GLU A 314 6.11 -9.32 -1.79
C GLU A 314 5.50 -10.63 -2.36
N GLU A 315 4.39 -10.55 -3.10
CA GLU A 315 3.80 -11.70 -3.82
C GLU A 315 4.81 -12.33 -4.79
N PHE A 316 5.59 -11.47 -5.45
CA PHE A 316 6.71 -11.86 -6.29
C PHE A 316 7.80 -12.62 -5.51
N MET A 317 8.22 -12.11 -4.34
CA MET A 317 9.25 -12.75 -3.52
C MET A 317 8.79 -14.12 -3.00
N GLU A 318 7.51 -14.27 -2.70
CA GLU A 318 6.97 -15.55 -2.25
C GLU A 318 6.87 -16.57 -3.40
N THR A 319 6.50 -16.13 -4.60
CA THR A 319 6.52 -16.95 -5.81
C THR A 319 7.94 -17.39 -6.16
N TRP A 320 8.92 -16.49 -6.02
CA TRP A 320 10.35 -16.80 -6.17
C TRP A 320 10.80 -17.89 -5.20
N LYS A 321 10.48 -17.76 -3.90
CA LYS A 321 10.81 -18.76 -2.88
C LYS A 321 10.23 -20.14 -3.23
N ARG A 322 8.96 -20.20 -3.67
CA ARG A 322 8.33 -21.46 -4.09
C ARG A 322 9.03 -22.09 -5.29
N HIS A 323 9.39 -21.30 -6.29
CA HIS A 323 10.09 -21.80 -7.47
C HIS A 323 11.50 -22.30 -7.13
N MET A 324 12.24 -21.58 -6.28
CA MET A 324 13.55 -22.00 -5.80
C MET A 324 13.49 -23.31 -5.01
N ASN A 325 12.50 -23.45 -4.11
CA ASN A 325 12.30 -24.69 -3.38
C ASN A 325 11.97 -25.88 -4.31
N TYR A 326 11.14 -25.65 -5.32
CA TYR A 326 10.82 -26.67 -6.33
C TYR A 326 12.07 -27.14 -7.09
N LEU A 327 12.93 -26.20 -7.54
CA LEU A 327 14.19 -26.52 -8.20
C LEU A 327 15.10 -27.34 -7.28
N VAL A 328 15.23 -26.93 -6.01
CA VAL A 328 16.04 -27.65 -5.01
C VAL A 328 15.53 -29.07 -4.77
N ASP A 329 14.22 -29.28 -4.71
CA ASP A 329 13.63 -30.62 -4.49
C ASP A 329 13.70 -31.52 -5.72
N SER A 330 13.61 -30.96 -6.93
CA SER A 330 13.66 -31.72 -8.18
C SER A 330 15.05 -32.32 -8.49
N CYS A 331 16.10 -31.89 -7.79
CA CYS A 331 17.49 -32.29 -8.02
C CYS A 331 18.06 -33.24 -6.95
N LYS A 332 17.22 -33.90 -6.15
CA LYS A 332 17.65 -34.85 -5.10
C LYS A 332 17.96 -36.27 -5.61
N HIS A 333 17.96 -36.48 -6.92
CA HIS A 333 18.23 -37.78 -7.51
C HIS A 333 19.44 -37.73 -8.46
N ASP A 334 20.32 -38.70 -8.22
CA ASP A 334 21.39 -39.22 -9.06
C ASP A 334 22.79 -38.62 -8.80
N ASP A 335 23.54 -39.39 -8.02
CA ASP A 335 25.00 -39.50 -7.90
C ASP A 335 25.76 -38.39 -7.14
N GLU A 336 26.36 -38.78 -6.00
CA GLU A 336 27.17 -37.93 -5.09
C GLU A 336 28.48 -37.41 -5.71
N GLU A 337 28.87 -37.86 -6.91
CA GLU A 337 30.21 -37.60 -7.45
C GLU A 337 30.47 -36.16 -7.94
N ASP A 338 29.45 -35.31 -8.09
CA ASP A 338 29.63 -33.94 -8.64
C ASP A 338 28.97 -32.84 -7.78
N ALA A 339 29.02 -32.95 -6.45
CA ALA A 339 28.37 -31.99 -5.55
C ALA A 339 28.80 -30.52 -5.76
N GLU A 340 30.06 -30.30 -6.18
CA GLU A 340 30.60 -28.95 -6.42
C GLU A 340 30.13 -28.36 -7.76
N VAL A 341 30.15 -29.16 -8.84
CA VAL A 341 29.62 -28.76 -10.14
C VAL A 341 28.11 -28.49 -10.07
N GLU A 342 27.38 -29.33 -9.33
CA GLU A 342 25.94 -29.16 -9.10
C GLU A 342 25.63 -27.90 -8.29
N LYS A 343 26.47 -27.55 -7.30
CA LYS A 343 26.36 -26.29 -6.57
C LYS A 343 26.53 -25.08 -7.50
N GLU A 344 27.47 -25.16 -8.44
CA GLU A 344 27.74 -24.08 -9.38
C GLU A 344 26.62 -23.94 -10.43
N ILE A 345 26.06 -25.06 -10.90
CA ILE A 345 24.85 -25.06 -11.74
C ILE A 345 23.67 -24.39 -11.02
N ARG A 346 23.48 -24.66 -9.72
CA ARG A 346 22.43 -23.99 -8.92
C ARG A 346 22.65 -22.48 -8.79
N ASN A 347 23.90 -22.04 -8.68
CA ASN A 347 24.22 -20.61 -8.68
C ASN A 347 23.83 -19.96 -10.02
N ILE A 348 24.14 -20.61 -11.14
CA ILE A 348 23.76 -20.14 -12.49
C ILE A 348 22.24 -20.08 -12.64
N GLU A 349 21.51 -21.11 -12.21
CA GLU A 349 20.04 -21.13 -12.26
C GLU A 349 19.42 -20.00 -11.41
N LYS A 350 19.95 -19.77 -10.21
CA LYS A 350 19.52 -18.70 -9.33
C LYS A 350 19.69 -17.33 -9.98
N ILE A 351 20.89 -17.05 -10.52
CA ILE A 351 21.18 -15.78 -11.21
C ILE A 351 20.26 -15.59 -12.41
N ARG A 352 20.07 -16.65 -13.20
CA ARG A 352 19.25 -16.58 -14.40
C ARG A 352 17.77 -16.36 -14.09
N LEU A 353 17.24 -17.02 -13.06
CA LEU A 353 15.88 -16.79 -12.60
C LEU A 353 15.71 -15.35 -12.10
N GLU A 354 16.69 -14.83 -11.36
CA GLU A 354 16.69 -13.43 -10.91
C GLU A 354 16.66 -12.44 -12.09
N ILE A 355 17.51 -12.64 -13.10
CA ILE A 355 17.52 -11.82 -14.33
C ILE A 355 16.16 -11.88 -15.04
N ARG A 356 15.62 -13.08 -15.19
CA ARG A 356 14.32 -13.30 -15.83
C ARG A 356 13.21 -12.53 -15.11
N MET A 357 13.22 -12.60 -13.79
CA MET A 357 12.23 -11.95 -12.95
C MET A 357 12.36 -10.42 -12.96
N ARG A 358 13.59 -9.88 -12.98
CA ARG A 358 13.81 -8.44 -13.20
C ARG A 358 13.24 -7.97 -14.55
N ARG A 359 13.35 -8.80 -15.59
CA ARG A 359 12.76 -8.51 -16.92
C ARG A 359 11.23 -8.54 -16.89
N GLU A 360 10.60 -9.49 -16.19
CA GLU A 360 9.14 -9.50 -16.00
C GLU A 360 8.65 -8.25 -15.28
N MET A 361 9.34 -7.85 -14.20
CA MET A 361 9.01 -6.62 -13.47
C MET A 361 9.13 -5.37 -14.34
N LYS A 362 10.21 -5.26 -15.13
CA LYS A 362 10.44 -4.09 -15.99
C LYS A 362 9.47 -3.99 -17.17
N THR A 363 9.00 -5.14 -17.69
CA THR A 363 8.16 -5.18 -18.90
C THR A 363 6.67 -5.34 -18.62
N GLU A 364 6.28 -5.59 -17.36
CA GLU A 364 4.92 -5.93 -16.93
C GLU A 364 4.31 -7.12 -17.71
N LYS A 365 5.13 -7.91 -18.39
CA LYS A 365 4.71 -9.07 -19.18
C LYS A 365 5.27 -10.34 -18.54
N PRO A 366 4.43 -11.36 -18.28
CA PRO A 366 4.91 -12.63 -17.78
C PRO A 366 5.79 -13.29 -18.86
N LEU A 367 7.01 -13.69 -18.50
CA LEU A 367 7.88 -14.42 -19.40
C LEU A 367 7.41 -15.87 -19.45
N SER A 368 7.37 -16.43 -20.67
CA SER A 368 6.89 -17.78 -20.92
C SER A 368 7.71 -18.81 -20.14
N LYS A 369 7.13 -19.54 -19.18
CA LYS A 369 7.86 -20.55 -18.38
C LYS A 369 8.80 -21.40 -19.26
N LEU A 370 10.05 -21.55 -18.85
CA LEU A 370 10.99 -22.44 -19.55
C LEU A 370 10.42 -23.86 -19.44
N SER A 371 10.39 -24.60 -20.55
CA SER A 371 10.02 -26.00 -20.50
C SER A 371 11.08 -26.78 -19.72
N TYR A 372 10.64 -27.86 -19.06
CA TYR A 372 11.55 -28.75 -18.32
C TYR A 372 12.67 -29.29 -19.21
N ASP A 373 12.35 -29.65 -20.46
CA ASP A 373 13.33 -30.16 -21.43
C ASP A 373 14.40 -29.12 -21.77
N LEU A 374 14.02 -27.84 -21.91
CA LEU A 374 14.96 -26.77 -22.20
C LEU A 374 15.90 -26.51 -21.01
N LEU A 375 15.36 -26.50 -19.79
CA LEU A 375 16.17 -26.40 -18.56
C LEU A 375 17.16 -27.58 -18.47
N ARG A 376 16.71 -28.80 -18.76
CA ARG A 376 17.54 -29.99 -18.73
C ARG A 376 18.70 -29.92 -19.73
N GLU A 377 18.44 -29.49 -20.96
CA GLU A 377 19.48 -29.34 -21.99
C GLU A 377 20.48 -28.23 -21.65
N GLU A 378 20.02 -27.14 -21.04
CA GLU A 378 20.91 -26.05 -20.59
C GLU A 378 21.78 -26.48 -19.42
N ARG A 379 21.24 -27.23 -18.45
CA ARG A 379 22.04 -27.81 -17.36
C ARG A 379 23.15 -28.73 -17.88
N LYS A 380 22.86 -29.55 -18.90
CA LYS A 380 23.91 -30.37 -19.54
C LYS A 380 25.03 -29.50 -20.11
N LYS A 381 24.69 -28.41 -20.81
CA LYS A 381 25.67 -27.47 -21.37
C LYS A 381 26.52 -26.81 -20.28
N TRP A 382 25.91 -26.36 -19.19
CA TRP A 382 26.64 -25.76 -18.07
C TRP A 382 27.53 -26.78 -17.38
N LYS A 383 27.03 -27.99 -17.12
CA LYS A 383 27.83 -29.08 -16.54
C LYS A 383 29.07 -29.37 -17.38
N SER A 384 28.92 -29.52 -18.70
CA SER A 384 30.06 -29.71 -19.60
C SER A 384 31.01 -28.52 -19.60
N SER A 385 30.51 -27.30 -19.48
CA SER A 385 31.36 -26.08 -19.46
C SER A 385 32.19 -25.98 -18.19
N ILE A 386 31.60 -26.27 -17.02
CA ILE A 386 32.28 -26.25 -15.72
C ILE A 386 33.37 -27.32 -15.69
N LEU A 387 33.04 -28.56 -16.04
CA LEU A 387 34.01 -29.66 -16.10
C LEU A 387 35.17 -29.38 -17.08
N ASN A 388 34.89 -28.74 -18.22
CA ASN A 388 35.93 -28.35 -19.17
C ASN A 388 36.83 -27.21 -18.66
N ALA A 389 36.32 -26.34 -17.79
CA ALA A 389 37.10 -25.26 -17.18
C ALA A 389 38.05 -25.81 -16.11
N GLU A 390 37.59 -26.74 -15.28
CA GLU A 390 38.39 -27.41 -14.25
C GLU A 390 39.55 -28.21 -14.89
N ASN A 391 39.27 -28.99 -15.93
CA ASN A 391 40.29 -29.76 -16.64
C ASN A 391 41.36 -28.90 -17.34
N LYS A 392 41.03 -27.66 -17.72
CA LYS A 392 42.02 -26.71 -18.28
C LYS A 392 42.94 -26.12 -17.22
N SER A 393 42.49 -26.06 -15.96
CA SER A 393 43.29 -25.56 -14.84
C SER A 393 44.42 -26.52 -14.43
N GLU A 394 44.33 -27.80 -14.78
CA GLU A 394 45.29 -28.83 -14.35
C GLU A 394 46.42 -29.12 -15.36
N MET A 395 46.49 -28.42 -16.50
CA MET A 395 47.59 -28.58 -17.46
C MET A 395 48.92 -28.07 -16.86
N PRO A 396 49.92 -28.93 -16.61
CA PRO A 396 51.17 -28.51 -15.99
C PRO A 396 51.97 -27.64 -16.96
N SER A 397 52.27 -26.41 -16.54
CA SER A 397 53.20 -25.49 -17.18
C SER A 397 54.63 -26.05 -17.11
N ASN A 398 54.95 -27.01 -17.98
CA ASN A 398 56.29 -27.58 -18.06
C ASN A 398 56.69 -27.83 -19.51
N LYS A 399 57.15 -26.77 -20.18
CA LYS A 399 58.09 -26.87 -21.32
C LYS A 399 59.18 -25.82 -21.18
N LYS A 400 60.28 -26.24 -20.54
CA LYS A 400 61.63 -25.83 -20.92
C LYS A 400 61.97 -26.50 -22.25
N SER A 401 62.43 -25.74 -23.24
CA SER A 401 63.28 -26.26 -24.31
C SER A 401 64.18 -25.15 -24.85
N ASP A 402 65.43 -25.22 -24.40
CA ASP A 402 66.67 -25.21 -25.18
C ASP A 402 67.01 -24.04 -26.13
N GLU A 403 68.10 -23.39 -25.74
CA GLU A 403 68.98 -22.53 -26.51
C GLU A 403 69.43 -23.16 -27.84
N LYS A 404 69.25 -22.42 -28.95
CA LYS A 404 70.14 -22.49 -30.12
C LYS A 404 70.47 -21.08 -30.62
N LYS A 405 71.77 -20.90 -30.87
CA LYS A 405 72.50 -19.68 -31.23
C LYS A 405 72.06 -19.06 -32.57
N LEU A 406 71.95 -17.71 -32.57
CA LEU A 406 72.36 -16.66 -33.55
C LEU A 406 72.47 -17.02 -35.06
N PRO A 407 72.09 -16.10 -35.99
CA PRO A 407 72.85 -14.84 -36.12
C PRO A 407 72.07 -13.55 -36.46
N SER A 408 72.84 -12.49 -36.22
CA SER A 408 72.77 -11.06 -36.52
C SER A 408 72.25 -10.58 -37.88
N ASN A 409 71.88 -9.29 -37.89
CA ASN A 409 71.79 -8.29 -38.97
C ASN A 409 70.40 -8.01 -39.57
N GLN A 410 69.83 -6.83 -39.23
CA GLN A 410 69.60 -5.66 -40.10
C GLN A 410 68.73 -4.64 -39.32
N LYS A 411 69.30 -3.47 -38.95
CA LYS A 411 69.10 -2.13 -39.56
C LYS A 411 67.61 -1.72 -39.62
N LEU A 412 67.15 -0.84 -38.73
CA LEU A 412 67.06 0.62 -38.93
C LEU A 412 66.36 0.99 -40.24
N GLU A 413 65.14 1.52 -40.14
CA GLU A 413 64.85 2.90 -40.56
C GLU A 413 63.54 3.40 -39.95
N ALA A 414 63.61 4.64 -39.47
CA ALA A 414 62.51 5.45 -39.02
C ALA A 414 62.14 6.39 -40.17
N GLU A 415 60.86 6.60 -40.43
CA GLU A 415 60.37 7.80 -41.11
C GLU A 415 59.11 8.30 -40.41
N GLU A 416 59.27 9.47 -39.79
CA GLU A 416 58.21 10.46 -39.57
C GLU A 416 57.79 11.06 -40.93
N PHE A 417 56.50 11.30 -41.18
CA PHE A 417 55.96 12.66 -41.38
C PHE A 417 54.47 12.71 -41.81
N ASN A 418 53.77 13.65 -41.15
CA ASN A 418 52.68 14.52 -41.57
C ASN A 418 51.21 14.06 -41.75
N LEU A 419 50.38 14.73 -40.92
CA LEU A 419 49.00 15.13 -41.18
C LEU A 419 48.90 16.07 -42.40
N ASP A 420 47.88 15.90 -43.24
CA ASP A 420 46.91 16.98 -43.48
C ASP A 420 45.57 16.46 -44.04
N ASN A 421 44.54 17.27 -43.80
CA ASN A 421 43.10 17.07 -44.00
C ASN A 421 42.63 16.68 -45.41
N SER A 422 41.60 15.83 -45.48
CA SER A 422 40.38 16.15 -46.24
C SER A 422 39.20 15.23 -45.87
N ARG A 423 38.04 15.88 -45.78
CA ARG A 423 36.72 15.41 -45.39
C ARG A 423 35.94 14.93 -46.63
N GLU A 424 35.00 14.00 -46.39
CA GLU A 424 33.89 13.52 -47.26
C GLU A 424 34.20 12.53 -48.40
N GLU A 425 33.86 11.23 -48.21
CA GLU A 425 32.78 10.50 -48.93
C GLU A 425 32.86 8.97 -48.73
N ILE A 426 31.82 8.42 -48.09
CA ILE A 426 30.99 7.29 -48.53
C ILE A 426 31.70 6.04 -49.13
N THR A 427 31.67 4.98 -48.30
CA THR A 427 31.49 3.54 -48.62
C THR A 427 32.22 2.96 -49.83
N ARG A 428 33.30 2.20 -49.58
CA ARG A 428 33.55 0.92 -50.27
C ARG A 428 34.24 -0.04 -49.29
N TYR A 429 33.47 -1.01 -48.78
CA TYR A 429 34.06 -2.26 -48.30
C TYR A 429 34.88 -2.88 -49.44
N PRO A 430 36.07 -3.44 -49.19
CA PRO A 430 36.64 -4.36 -50.15
C PRO A 430 35.63 -5.49 -50.35
N GLN A 431 35.24 -5.75 -51.60
CA GLN A 431 34.50 -6.96 -51.92
C GLN A 431 35.40 -8.14 -51.57
N VAL A 432 35.18 -8.69 -50.38
CA VAL A 432 35.64 -10.01 -50.01
C VAL A 432 34.77 -10.96 -50.81
N ALA A 433 35.37 -11.50 -51.87
CA ALA A 433 34.81 -12.55 -52.68
C ALA A 433 34.63 -13.81 -51.82
N ASP A 434 33.40 -14.34 -51.82
CA ASP A 434 32.96 -15.74 -51.72
C ASP A 434 33.89 -16.80 -51.09
N ASP A 435 34.62 -16.47 -50.01
CA ASP A 435 35.34 -17.44 -49.19
C ASP A 435 34.58 -17.68 -47.87
N PRO A 436 33.78 -18.76 -47.80
CA PRO A 436 32.99 -19.08 -46.61
C PRO A 436 33.86 -19.46 -45.39
N GLU A 437 35.12 -19.83 -45.57
CA GLU A 437 36.04 -20.06 -44.44
C GLU A 437 36.44 -18.73 -43.79
N LEU A 438 36.79 -17.72 -44.61
CA LEU A 438 37.18 -16.41 -44.10
C LEU A 438 36.01 -15.69 -43.38
N ALA A 439 34.77 -15.86 -43.87
CA ALA A 439 33.58 -15.32 -43.23
C ALA A 439 33.28 -15.98 -41.87
N ASN A 440 33.50 -17.29 -41.75
CA ASN A 440 33.31 -18.01 -40.49
C ASN A 440 34.37 -17.63 -39.45
N ASP A 441 35.62 -17.43 -39.87
CA ASP A 441 36.70 -16.99 -38.98
C ASP A 441 36.48 -15.57 -38.44
N MET A 442 35.97 -14.66 -39.28
CA MET A 442 35.59 -13.31 -38.85
C MET A 442 34.42 -13.33 -37.87
N GLN A 443 33.39 -14.15 -38.13
CA GLN A 443 32.22 -14.26 -37.25
C GLN A 443 32.61 -14.87 -35.88
N SER A 444 33.47 -15.89 -35.88
CA SER A 444 33.99 -16.51 -34.66
C SER A 444 34.78 -15.50 -33.80
N ASN A 445 35.57 -14.63 -34.45
CA ASN A 445 36.32 -13.59 -33.75
C ASN A 445 35.38 -12.51 -33.18
N HIS A 446 34.33 -12.12 -33.91
CA HIS A 446 33.32 -11.16 -33.43
C HIS A 446 32.60 -11.68 -32.17
N ASP A 447 32.13 -12.92 -32.21
CA ASP A 447 31.39 -13.52 -31.10
C ASP A 447 32.29 -13.71 -29.86
N SER A 448 33.58 -13.98 -30.07
CA SER A 448 34.60 -14.04 -29.00
C SER A 448 34.81 -12.69 -28.32
N VAL A 449 35.01 -11.62 -29.10
CA VAL A 449 35.21 -10.26 -28.56
C VAL A 449 33.97 -9.77 -27.84
N LEU A 450 32.78 -9.97 -28.41
CA LEU A 450 31.51 -9.57 -27.80
C LEU A 450 31.26 -10.32 -26.49
N SER A 451 31.50 -11.63 -26.45
CA SER A 451 31.37 -12.43 -25.24
C SER A 451 32.30 -11.94 -24.13
N ARG A 452 33.55 -11.62 -24.48
CA ARG A 452 34.54 -11.12 -23.51
C ARG A 452 34.19 -9.71 -23.02
N PHE A 453 33.66 -8.86 -23.90
CA PHE A 453 33.18 -7.53 -23.55
C PHE A 453 32.03 -7.59 -22.52
N ILE A 454 31.04 -8.45 -22.74
CA ILE A 454 29.90 -8.63 -21.81
C ILE A 454 30.37 -9.16 -20.46
N GLU A 455 31.29 -10.12 -20.47
CA GLU A 455 31.87 -10.70 -19.25
C GLU A 455 32.58 -9.64 -18.38
N ILE A 456 33.35 -8.73 -19.02
CA ILE A 456 34.15 -7.71 -18.32
C ILE A 456 33.30 -6.51 -17.86
N THR A 457 32.34 -6.08 -18.68
CA THR A 457 31.57 -4.85 -18.43
C THR A 457 30.29 -5.10 -17.66
N HIS A 458 29.83 -6.35 -17.58
CA HIS A 458 28.52 -6.72 -17.09
C HIS A 458 27.39 -5.94 -17.80
N CYS A 459 27.56 -5.65 -19.10
CA CYS A 459 26.53 -5.00 -19.90
C CYS A 459 25.35 -5.95 -20.15
N ASP A 460 24.18 -5.62 -19.59
CA ASP A 460 22.98 -6.44 -19.64
C ASP A 460 22.17 -6.29 -20.96
N ASP A 461 22.54 -5.31 -21.79
CA ASP A 461 21.91 -5.01 -23.09
C ASP A 461 22.81 -5.47 -24.24
N MET A 462 22.41 -6.59 -24.86
CA MET A 462 23.16 -7.23 -25.95
C MET A 462 23.26 -6.36 -27.20
N GLU A 463 22.24 -5.55 -27.51
CA GLU A 463 22.24 -4.69 -28.70
C GLU A 463 23.14 -3.48 -28.46
N LEU A 464 23.12 -2.92 -27.25
CA LEU A 464 24.06 -1.86 -26.85
C LEU A 464 25.51 -2.38 -26.83
N ALA A 465 25.74 -3.56 -26.24
CA ALA A 465 27.06 -4.19 -26.21
C ALA A 465 27.58 -4.45 -27.62
N LYS A 466 26.74 -4.98 -28.50
CA LYS A 466 27.07 -5.22 -29.90
C LYS A 466 27.37 -3.92 -30.63
N CYS A 467 26.55 -2.89 -30.45
CA CYS A 467 26.75 -1.57 -31.06
C CYS A 467 28.08 -0.93 -30.62
N ILE A 468 28.41 -0.95 -29.32
CA ILE A 468 29.67 -0.39 -28.81
C ILE A 468 30.87 -1.16 -29.34
N VAL A 469 30.83 -2.50 -29.31
CA VAL A 469 31.92 -3.35 -29.82
C VAL A 469 32.11 -3.16 -31.33
N GLU A 470 31.03 -3.06 -32.12
CA GLU A 470 31.08 -2.82 -33.56
C GLU A 470 31.61 -1.40 -33.88
N ASN A 471 31.19 -0.38 -33.13
CA ASN A 471 31.63 1.01 -33.30
C ASN A 471 33.13 1.18 -33.00
N GLN A 472 33.67 0.37 -32.09
CA GLN A 472 35.11 0.34 -31.80
C GLN A 472 35.88 -0.66 -32.65
N HIS A 473 35.32 -1.10 -33.77
CA HIS A 473 35.94 -2.02 -34.71
C HIS A 473 36.48 -3.30 -34.03
N PHE A 474 35.73 -3.82 -33.05
CA PHE A 474 36.08 -5.00 -32.27
C PHE A 474 37.38 -4.89 -31.44
N HIS A 475 37.86 -3.66 -31.17
CA HIS A 475 38.92 -3.44 -30.18
C HIS A 475 38.34 -3.45 -28.76
N LEU A 476 38.50 -4.57 -28.06
CA LEU A 476 37.92 -4.82 -26.74
C LEU A 476 38.23 -3.70 -25.72
N ASP A 477 39.49 -3.26 -25.61
CA ASP A 477 39.88 -2.25 -24.62
C ASP A 477 39.22 -0.88 -24.89
N ASN A 478 39.08 -0.50 -26.16
CA ASN A 478 38.42 0.74 -26.56
C ASN A 478 36.91 0.66 -26.28
N ALA A 479 36.28 -0.47 -26.61
CA ALA A 479 34.87 -0.71 -26.30
C ALA A 479 34.60 -0.63 -24.79
N VAL A 480 35.44 -1.25 -23.96
CA VAL A 480 35.30 -1.23 -22.50
C VAL A 480 35.44 0.19 -21.95
N ASN A 481 36.37 0.98 -22.48
CA ASN A 481 36.56 2.38 -22.08
C ASN A 481 35.37 3.27 -22.49
N GLU A 482 34.84 3.08 -23.71
CA GLU A 482 33.66 3.80 -24.17
C GLU A 482 32.42 3.45 -23.32
N TYR A 483 32.20 2.18 -23.01
CA TYR A 483 31.10 1.76 -22.16
C TYR A 483 31.21 2.34 -20.74
N ARG A 484 32.41 2.37 -20.15
CA ARG A 484 32.63 3.00 -18.85
C ARG A 484 32.36 4.50 -18.89
N ALA A 485 32.75 5.18 -19.97
CA ALA A 485 32.48 6.60 -20.17
C ALA A 485 30.99 6.89 -20.40
N PHE A 486 30.24 5.95 -21.00
CA PHE A 486 28.79 6.04 -21.16
C PHE A 486 28.04 5.85 -19.82
N MET A 487 28.58 5.02 -18.93
CA MET A 487 27.98 4.72 -17.63
C MET A 487 28.35 5.72 -16.52
N SER A 488 29.40 6.52 -16.72
CA SER A 488 29.82 7.62 -15.84
C SER A 488 29.13 8.92 -16.20
#